data_AF-A0A061QQ24-F1
#
_entry.id   AF-A0A061QQ24-F1
#
_cell.length_a   1.000
_cell.length_b   1.000
_cell.length_c   1.000
_cell.angle_alpha   90.00
_cell.angle_beta   90.00
_cell.angle_gamma   90.00
#
_symmetry.space_group_name_H-M   'P 1'
#
loop_
_entity.id
_entity.type
_entity.pdbx_description
1 polymer ?
#
loop_
_entity_poly.entity_id
_entity_poly.type
_entity_poly.pdbx_seq_one_letter_code
_entity_poly.pdbx_strand_id
1 'polypeptide(L)'
;MNASTEKVFVVGGGIIGTSIAYYLSKRGLSPVVIERSDIASAASGKAGGFLARDWGIGTVTQHLHQVSFDLHEDLAKELGIDSFRRLPTLSVEGGKPKGRQQKQSQASWLDGEIRQLKVLDTGTAQVTPAEITRALMDAALRNGAALRNAAVTGVRTEPKDGGGRRLTGLCLEGGEVLDAGTAVFAMGPWSSLAGDWLGVPIPMEGVKSTSIVYSGCDSARDEPFALFRLPP
;
A
#
# COMPACT_ATOMS: atom_id res chain seq x y z
N MET A 1 -5.42 39.20 8.64
CA MET A 1 -4.34 38.49 7.93
C MET A 1 -4.88 37.11 7.61
N ASN A 2 -5.18 36.82 6.34
CA ASN A 2 -5.60 35.48 5.95
C ASN A 2 -4.42 34.54 6.20
N ALA A 3 -4.54 33.62 7.15
CA ALA A 3 -3.61 32.50 7.23
C ALA A 3 -3.71 31.79 5.88
N SER A 4 -2.69 31.93 5.04
CA SER A 4 -2.56 31.07 3.88
C SER A 4 -2.54 29.65 4.41
N THR A 5 -3.58 28.86 4.14
CA THR A 5 -3.61 27.44 4.48
C THR A 5 -2.38 26.82 3.83
N GLU A 6 -1.39 26.47 4.64
CA GLU A 6 -0.13 25.93 4.15
C GLU A 6 -0.44 24.63 3.38
N LYS A 7 0.00 24.58 2.11
CA LYS A 7 -0.24 23.41 1.26
C LYS A 7 0.69 22.28 1.71
N VAL A 8 0.11 21.13 2.02
CA VAL A 8 0.85 19.90 2.29
C VAL A 8 1.02 19.13 0.99
N PHE A 9 2.26 18.90 0.58
CA PHE A 9 2.56 18.06 -0.57
C PHE A 9 2.80 16.62 -0.13
N VAL A 10 2.23 15.66 -0.86
CA VAL A 10 2.48 14.22 -0.66
C VAL A 10 3.14 13.70 -1.92
N VAL A 11 4.38 13.25 -1.83
CA VAL A 11 5.15 12.79 -3.00
C VAL A 11 5.05 11.26 -3.09
N GLY A 12 4.33 10.77 -4.10
CA GLY A 12 4.06 9.35 -4.34
C GLY A 12 2.57 9.00 -4.20
N GLY A 13 2.01 8.39 -5.24
CA GLY A 13 0.62 7.94 -5.38
C GLY A 13 0.42 6.44 -5.09
N GLY A 14 1.26 5.86 -4.25
CA GLY A 14 1.05 4.51 -3.70
C GLY A 14 0.08 4.51 -2.51
N ILE A 15 -0.20 3.33 -1.95
CA ILE A 15 -1.17 3.14 -0.86
C ILE A 15 -0.90 4.05 0.35
N ILE A 16 0.38 4.26 0.70
CA ILE A 16 0.78 5.15 1.80
C ILE A 16 0.43 6.60 1.46
N GLY A 17 0.81 7.07 0.27
CA GLY A 17 0.56 8.44 -0.16
C GLY A 17 -0.92 8.76 -0.32
N THR A 18 -1.71 7.85 -0.92
CA THR A 18 -3.17 8.04 -1.05
C THR A 18 -3.88 7.95 0.30
N SER A 19 -3.41 7.10 1.22
CA SER A 19 -3.91 7.08 2.61
C SER A 19 -3.64 8.40 3.33
N ILE A 20 -2.42 8.95 3.23
CA ILE A 20 -2.09 10.26 3.81
C ILE A 20 -3.01 11.34 3.22
N ALA A 21 -3.16 11.40 1.91
CA ALA A 21 -4.01 12.38 1.25
C ALA A 21 -5.49 12.25 1.66
N TYR A 22 -5.99 11.03 1.78
CA TYR A 22 -7.35 10.75 2.26
C TYR A 22 -7.56 11.23 3.69
N TYR A 23 -6.67 10.88 4.61
CA TYR A 23 -6.81 11.27 6.02
C TYR A 23 -6.51 12.74 6.31
N LEU A 24 -5.67 13.40 5.52
CA LEU A 24 -5.49 14.85 5.58
C LEU A 24 -6.75 15.56 5.07
N SER A 25 -7.29 15.12 3.93
CA SER A 25 -8.49 15.73 3.35
C SER A 25 -9.75 15.48 4.18
N LYS A 26 -9.89 14.32 4.82
CA LYS A 26 -10.94 14.03 5.82
C LYS A 26 -10.88 14.96 7.04
N ARG A 27 -9.71 15.57 7.32
CA ARG A 27 -9.51 16.57 8.39
C ARG A 27 -9.63 18.02 7.89
N GLY A 28 -10.11 18.24 6.67
CA GLY A 28 -10.34 19.58 6.10
C GLY A 28 -9.11 20.26 5.49
N LEU A 29 -8.01 19.53 5.29
CA LEU A 29 -6.85 20.03 4.56
C LEU A 29 -6.99 19.73 3.06
N SER A 30 -6.29 20.49 2.21
CA SER A 30 -6.26 20.26 0.76
C SER A 30 -4.85 19.82 0.32
N PRO A 31 -4.44 18.57 0.59
CA PRO A 31 -3.12 18.10 0.21
C PRO A 31 -3.00 17.99 -1.32
N VAL A 32 -1.79 18.17 -1.84
CA VAL A 32 -1.46 17.94 -3.25
C VAL A 32 -0.61 16.68 -3.36
N VAL A 33 -1.16 15.63 -3.96
CA VAL A 33 -0.40 14.41 -4.29
C VAL A 33 0.37 14.66 -5.58
N ILE A 34 1.68 14.45 -5.56
CA ILE A 34 2.54 14.48 -6.75
C ILE A 34 2.92 13.05 -7.08
N GLU A 35 2.48 12.55 -8.24
CA GLU A 35 2.77 11.20 -8.72
C GLU A 35 3.41 11.27 -10.11
N ARG A 36 4.47 10.51 -10.33
CA ARG A 36 5.23 10.52 -11.58
C ARG A 36 4.54 9.77 -12.70
N SER A 37 3.93 8.64 -12.38
CA SER A 37 3.27 7.74 -13.32
C SER A 37 1.77 7.76 -13.03
N ASP A 38 1.18 6.62 -12.69
CA ASP A 38 -0.22 6.53 -12.29
C ASP A 38 -0.37 6.10 -10.83
N ILE A 39 -1.52 6.41 -10.25
CA ILE A 39 -1.92 5.93 -8.93
C ILE A 39 -1.86 4.40 -8.90
N ALA A 40 -1.20 3.85 -7.88
CA ALA A 40 -0.97 2.43 -7.70
C ALA A 40 -0.14 1.74 -8.80
N SER A 41 0.60 2.46 -9.66
CA SER A 41 1.35 1.86 -10.80
C SER A 41 2.51 0.92 -10.40
N ALA A 42 3.01 1.04 -9.17
CA ALA A 42 4.13 0.27 -8.64
C ALA A 42 3.66 -0.83 -7.65
N ALA A 43 4.40 -1.05 -6.56
CA ALA A 43 4.12 -2.13 -5.59
C ALA A 43 2.68 -2.11 -5.06
N SER A 44 2.12 -0.92 -4.80
CA SER A 44 0.77 -0.78 -4.25
C SER A 44 -0.36 -1.25 -5.17
N GLY A 45 -0.16 -1.38 -6.49
CA GLY A 45 -1.16 -1.99 -7.38
C GLY A 45 -0.85 -3.42 -7.78
N LYS A 46 0.36 -3.92 -7.47
CA LYS A 46 0.87 -5.23 -7.93
C LYS A 46 1.08 -6.24 -6.80
N ALA A 47 0.88 -5.82 -5.55
CA ALA A 47 0.96 -6.70 -4.38
C ALA A 47 -0.11 -7.79 -4.41
N GLY A 48 0.10 -8.87 -3.63
CA GLY A 48 -0.85 -9.99 -3.52
C GLY A 48 -2.13 -9.68 -2.73
N GLY A 49 -2.19 -8.51 -2.07
CA GLY A 49 -3.38 -8.05 -1.36
C GLY A 49 -3.69 -8.78 -0.06
N PHE A 50 -2.77 -9.60 0.43
CA PHE A 50 -2.92 -10.39 1.65
C PHE A 50 -2.83 -9.52 2.90
N LEU A 51 -3.75 -9.74 3.83
CA LEU A 51 -3.83 -9.09 5.13
C LEU A 51 -3.88 -10.15 6.22
N ALA A 52 -3.00 -10.02 7.22
CA ALA A 52 -2.98 -10.88 8.39
C ALA A 52 -3.09 -10.05 9.66
N ARG A 53 -4.13 -10.31 10.44
CA ARG A 53 -4.40 -9.58 11.67
C ARG A 53 -3.38 -9.88 12.77
N ASP A 54 -3.01 -11.15 12.89
CA ASP A 54 -2.36 -11.68 14.10
C ASP A 54 -0.92 -12.18 13.87
N TRP A 55 -0.35 -12.02 12.66
CA TRP A 55 1.03 -12.43 12.35
C TRP A 55 2.10 -11.56 13.02
N GLY A 56 1.71 -10.39 13.54
CA GLY A 56 2.58 -9.52 14.34
C GLY A 56 2.55 -9.79 15.85
N ILE A 57 1.78 -10.78 16.33
CA ILE A 57 1.65 -11.05 17.78
C ILE A 57 3.02 -11.28 18.43
N GLY A 58 3.22 -10.64 19.59
CA GLY A 58 4.47 -10.71 20.35
C GLY A 58 5.59 -9.81 19.82
N THR A 59 5.38 -9.11 18.70
CA THR A 59 6.36 -8.17 18.13
C THR A 59 5.95 -6.72 18.41
N VAL A 60 6.89 -5.79 18.20
CA VAL A 60 6.64 -4.34 18.33
C VAL A 60 5.59 -3.80 17.34
N THR A 61 5.24 -4.56 16.30
CA THR A 61 4.25 -4.16 15.29
C THR A 61 2.89 -4.82 15.50
N GLN A 62 2.67 -5.57 16.60
CA GLN A 62 1.40 -6.24 16.88
C GLN A 62 0.20 -5.30 16.76
N HIS A 63 0.26 -4.14 17.44
CA HIS A 63 -0.84 -3.18 17.42
C HIS A 63 -1.11 -2.63 16.01
N LEU A 64 -0.04 -2.39 15.23
CA LEU A 64 -0.17 -1.90 13.86
C LEU A 64 -0.86 -2.92 12.94
N HIS A 65 -0.58 -4.21 13.10
CA HIS A 65 -1.25 -5.26 12.34
C HIS A 65 -2.76 -5.29 12.63
N GLN A 66 -3.13 -5.25 13.91
CA GLN A 66 -4.53 -5.32 14.33
C GLN A 66 -5.31 -4.09 13.86
N VAL A 67 -4.78 -2.89 14.11
CA VAL A 67 -5.42 -1.64 13.66
C VAL A 67 -5.50 -1.56 12.14
N SER A 68 -4.42 -1.91 11.43
CA SER A 68 -4.43 -1.89 9.96
C SER A 68 -5.47 -2.86 9.41
N PHE A 69 -5.54 -4.09 9.93
CA PHE A 69 -6.48 -5.10 9.47
C PHE A 69 -7.93 -4.65 9.62
N ASP A 70 -8.30 -4.20 10.83
CA ASP A 70 -9.66 -3.75 11.12
C ASP A 70 -9.99 -2.50 10.26
N LEU A 71 -9.02 -1.60 10.06
CA LEU A 71 -9.18 -0.43 9.22
C LEU A 71 -9.43 -0.76 7.74
N HIS A 72 -8.81 -1.80 7.19
CA HIS A 72 -9.07 -2.20 5.80
C HIS A 72 -10.52 -2.63 5.59
N GLU A 73 -11.12 -3.31 6.57
CA GLU A 73 -12.53 -3.70 6.52
C GLU A 73 -13.45 -2.47 6.58
N ASP A 74 -13.15 -1.51 7.46
CA ASP A 74 -13.92 -0.27 7.57
C ASP A 74 -13.80 0.59 6.30
N LEU A 75 -12.60 0.73 5.75
CA LEU A 75 -12.38 1.42 4.49
C LEU A 75 -13.08 0.72 3.32
N ALA A 76 -13.15 -0.61 3.31
CA ALA A 76 -13.85 -1.32 2.27
C ALA A 76 -15.34 -0.99 2.26
N LYS A 77 -15.97 -0.90 3.44
CA LYS A 77 -17.36 -0.46 3.58
C LYS A 77 -17.53 1.01 3.22
N GLU A 78 -16.67 1.87 3.74
CA GLU A 78 -16.76 3.33 3.56
C GLU A 78 -16.55 3.75 2.10
N LEU A 79 -15.63 3.10 1.40
CA LEU A 79 -15.21 3.48 0.06
C LEU A 79 -15.81 2.61 -1.05
N GLY A 80 -16.64 1.61 -0.70
CA GLY A 80 -17.28 0.72 -1.65
C GLY A 80 -16.29 -0.19 -2.39
N ILE A 81 -15.41 -0.85 -1.64
CA ILE A 81 -14.40 -1.77 -2.19
C ILE A 81 -14.99 -3.18 -2.24
N ASP A 82 -15.14 -3.71 -3.44
CA ASP A 82 -15.81 -4.99 -3.70
C ASP A 82 -14.89 -6.18 -3.47
N SER A 83 -13.58 -6.00 -3.65
CA SER A 83 -12.63 -7.11 -3.52
C SER A 83 -12.26 -7.45 -2.08
N PHE A 84 -12.63 -6.64 -1.08
CA PHE A 84 -12.33 -6.96 0.31
C PHE A 84 -13.14 -8.17 0.74
N ARG A 85 -12.47 -9.17 1.30
CA ARG A 85 -13.10 -10.35 1.89
C ARG A 85 -12.24 -10.93 2.98
N ARG A 86 -12.88 -11.45 4.02
CA ARG A 86 -12.25 -12.30 5.04
C ARG A 86 -12.24 -13.74 4.52
N LEU A 87 -11.08 -14.39 4.59
CA LEU A 87 -10.91 -15.78 4.16
C LEU A 87 -9.77 -16.41 4.96
N PRO A 88 -9.81 -17.74 5.19
CA PRO A 88 -8.69 -18.42 5.83
C PRO A 88 -7.46 -18.46 4.91
N THR A 89 -6.29 -18.55 5.53
CA THR A 89 -5.04 -18.88 4.84
C THR A 89 -4.81 -20.37 4.93
N LEU A 90 -4.47 -20.98 3.80
CA LEU A 90 -4.18 -22.41 3.70
C LEU A 90 -2.67 -22.62 3.55
N SER A 91 -2.15 -23.65 4.23
CA SER A 91 -0.81 -24.21 3.99
C SER A 91 -0.97 -25.49 3.17
N VAL A 92 -0.27 -25.55 2.03
CA VAL A 92 -0.41 -26.62 1.04
C VAL A 92 0.97 -27.22 0.75
N GLU A 93 1.09 -28.53 0.87
CA GLU A 93 2.24 -29.31 0.41
C GLU A 93 1.83 -30.15 -0.79
N GLY A 94 2.45 -29.90 -1.95
CA GLY A 94 2.25 -30.70 -3.15
C GLY A 94 2.94 -32.07 -3.07
N GLY A 95 2.36 -33.07 -3.72
CA GLY A 95 2.92 -34.42 -3.84
C GLY A 95 1.88 -35.53 -3.57
N LYS A 96 2.31 -36.78 -3.76
CA LYS A 96 1.42 -37.93 -3.60
C LYS A 96 0.86 -38.03 -2.18
N PRO A 97 -0.46 -38.12 -2.00
CA PRO A 97 -1.06 -38.28 -0.69
C PRO A 97 -0.64 -39.62 -0.07
N LYS A 98 -0.34 -39.61 1.23
CA LYS A 98 -0.13 -40.83 2.02
C LYS A 98 -1.48 -41.37 2.51
N GLY A 99 -2.31 -41.89 1.60
CA GLY A 99 -3.62 -42.47 1.93
C GLY A 99 -4.79 -41.91 1.10
N ARG A 100 -6.02 -42.13 1.57
CA ARG A 100 -7.24 -41.65 0.89
C ARG A 100 -7.26 -40.12 0.90
N GLN A 101 -7.28 -39.51 -0.28
CA GLN A 101 -7.36 -38.06 -0.44
C GLN A 101 -8.67 -37.55 0.19
N GLN A 102 -8.55 -36.63 1.14
CA GLN A 102 -9.71 -35.99 1.74
C GLN A 102 -10.35 -35.05 0.71
N LYS A 103 -11.68 -35.11 0.55
CA LYS A 103 -12.39 -34.26 -0.40
C LYS A 103 -12.15 -32.80 0.00
N GLN A 104 -11.54 -32.00 -0.89
CA GLN A 104 -11.21 -30.60 -0.63
C GLN A 104 -12.49 -29.77 -0.53
N SER A 105 -12.74 -29.19 0.63
CA SER A 105 -13.92 -28.33 0.85
C SER A 105 -13.60 -26.83 0.89
N GLN A 106 -12.32 -26.45 1.01
CA GLN A 106 -11.93 -25.06 1.26
C GLN A 106 -11.37 -24.33 0.04
N ALA A 107 -10.89 -25.06 -0.96
CA ALA A 107 -10.42 -24.52 -2.23
C ALA A 107 -10.63 -25.60 -3.32
N SER A 108 -11.67 -25.44 -4.13
CA SER A 108 -12.04 -26.37 -5.20
C SER A 108 -11.06 -26.33 -6.37
N TRP A 109 -10.34 -25.21 -6.55
CA TRP A 109 -9.32 -25.07 -7.59
C TRP A 109 -8.01 -25.82 -7.29
N LEU A 110 -7.83 -26.34 -6.06
CA LEU A 110 -6.64 -27.07 -5.63
C LEU A 110 -6.68 -28.57 -6.03
N ASP A 111 -6.98 -28.89 -7.29
CA ASP A 111 -7.30 -30.24 -7.76
C ASP A 111 -6.10 -31.18 -8.05
N GLY A 112 -4.86 -30.73 -7.82
CA GLY A 112 -3.63 -31.49 -8.07
C GLY A 112 -3.30 -32.58 -7.04
N GLU A 113 -2.10 -33.19 -7.17
CA GLU A 113 -1.55 -34.08 -6.14
C GLU A 113 -1.19 -33.27 -4.89
N ILE A 114 -2.04 -33.36 -3.85
CA ILE A 114 -1.83 -32.68 -2.58
C ILE A 114 -1.47 -33.69 -1.49
N ARG A 115 -0.27 -33.53 -0.94
CA ARG A 115 0.25 -34.36 0.14
C ARG A 115 -0.30 -33.92 1.49
N GLN A 116 -0.44 -32.61 1.70
CA GLN A 116 -0.98 -32.04 2.93
C GLN A 116 -1.71 -30.71 2.65
N LEU A 117 -2.86 -30.52 3.29
CA LEU A 117 -3.61 -29.27 3.32
C LEU A 117 -3.99 -28.96 4.77
N LYS A 118 -3.69 -27.75 5.25
CA LYS A 118 -4.03 -27.28 6.59
C LYS A 118 -4.54 -25.86 6.55
N VAL A 119 -5.50 -25.53 7.41
CA VAL A 119 -5.80 -24.13 7.73
C VAL A 119 -4.63 -23.60 8.57
N LEU A 120 -3.92 -22.61 8.05
CA LEU A 120 -2.84 -21.93 8.75
C LEU A 120 -3.39 -20.85 9.69
N ASP A 121 -4.36 -20.08 9.20
CA ASP A 121 -4.93 -18.95 9.92
C ASP A 121 -6.36 -18.68 9.44
N THR A 122 -7.25 -18.23 10.32
CA THR A 122 -8.62 -17.80 10.01
C THR A 122 -8.81 -16.28 10.18
N GLY A 123 -7.84 -15.58 10.78
CA GLY A 123 -7.82 -14.13 11.01
C GLY A 123 -7.21 -13.35 9.84
N THR A 124 -7.43 -13.81 8.62
CA THR A 124 -6.83 -13.25 7.40
C THR A 124 -7.89 -12.70 6.45
N ALA A 125 -7.46 -11.82 5.56
CA ALA A 125 -8.30 -11.19 4.56
C ALA A 125 -7.51 -10.92 3.28
N GLN A 126 -8.22 -10.57 2.23
CA GLN A 126 -7.64 -10.12 0.98
C GLN A 126 -8.40 -8.92 0.43
N VAL A 127 -7.67 -8.01 -0.20
CA VAL A 127 -8.21 -6.89 -0.97
C VAL A 127 -7.34 -6.66 -2.20
N THR A 128 -7.94 -6.32 -3.34
CA THR A 128 -7.20 -5.94 -4.55
C THR A 128 -6.46 -4.62 -4.30
N PRO A 129 -5.12 -4.61 -4.29
CA PRO A 129 -4.36 -3.43 -3.83
C PRO A 129 -4.58 -2.18 -4.69
N ALA A 130 -4.70 -2.36 -6.00
CA ALA A 130 -4.96 -1.25 -6.92
C ALA A 130 -6.34 -0.61 -6.70
N GLU A 131 -7.34 -1.40 -6.32
CA GLU A 131 -8.70 -0.92 -6.05
C GLU A 131 -8.72 -0.02 -4.82
N ILE A 132 -8.23 -0.51 -3.68
CA ILE A 132 -8.18 0.28 -2.44
C ILE A 132 -7.32 1.53 -2.57
N THR A 133 -6.16 1.43 -3.24
CA THR A 133 -5.26 2.58 -3.44
C THR A 133 -5.94 3.69 -4.25
N ARG A 134 -6.67 3.33 -5.32
CA ARG A 134 -7.42 4.28 -6.15
C ARG A 134 -8.64 4.83 -5.43
N ALA A 135 -9.41 4.00 -4.74
CA ALA A 135 -10.57 4.43 -3.97
C ALA A 135 -10.20 5.48 -2.90
N LEU A 136 -9.06 5.31 -2.23
CA LEU A 136 -8.51 6.31 -1.30
C LEU A 136 -8.17 7.63 -2.01
N MET A 137 -7.53 7.57 -3.18
CA MET A 137 -7.21 8.78 -3.96
C MET A 137 -8.49 9.49 -4.41
N ASP A 138 -9.47 8.75 -4.96
CA ASP A 138 -10.73 9.31 -5.42
C ASP A 138 -11.51 9.96 -4.26
N ALA A 139 -11.50 9.33 -3.09
CA ALA A 139 -12.08 9.90 -1.88
C ALA A 139 -11.34 11.17 -1.44
N ALA A 140 -10.01 11.18 -1.51
CA ALA A 140 -9.22 12.37 -1.22
C ALA A 140 -9.55 13.53 -2.16
N LEU A 141 -9.69 13.26 -3.47
CA LEU A 141 -10.08 14.26 -4.47
C LEU A 141 -11.47 14.82 -4.19
N ARG A 142 -12.45 13.96 -3.86
CA ARG A 142 -13.80 14.40 -3.44
C ARG A 142 -13.77 15.31 -2.21
N ASN A 143 -12.81 15.09 -1.31
CA ASN A 143 -12.61 15.91 -0.11
C ASN A 143 -11.75 17.16 -0.35
N GLY A 144 -11.37 17.47 -1.59
CA GLY A 144 -10.63 18.69 -1.94
C GLY A 144 -9.11 18.54 -1.98
N ALA A 145 -8.57 17.32 -1.98
CA ALA A 145 -7.18 17.10 -2.39
C ALA A 145 -7.01 17.36 -3.89
N ALA A 146 -5.76 17.55 -4.33
CA ALA A 146 -5.41 17.64 -5.74
C ALA A 146 -4.40 16.56 -6.13
N LEU A 147 -4.43 16.14 -7.40
CA LEU A 147 -3.43 15.27 -7.99
C LEU A 147 -2.65 16.04 -9.05
N ARG A 148 -1.32 15.91 -9.00
CA ARG A 148 -0.41 16.48 -9.97
C ARG A 148 0.46 15.37 -10.56
N ASN A 149 0.33 15.14 -11.87
CA ASN A 149 1.22 14.25 -12.60
C ASN A 149 2.56 14.96 -12.84
N ALA A 150 3.58 14.62 -12.07
CA ALA A 150 4.94 15.15 -12.18
C ALA A 150 5.93 14.30 -11.38
N ALA A 151 7.21 14.34 -11.76
CA ALA A 151 8.28 13.76 -10.96
C ALA A 151 8.94 14.83 -10.09
N VAL A 152 9.04 14.60 -8.78
CA VAL A 152 9.91 15.40 -7.91
C VAL A 152 11.34 14.89 -8.07
N THR A 153 12.28 15.80 -8.31
CA THR A 153 13.69 15.51 -8.59
C THR A 153 14.65 16.11 -7.56
N GLY A 154 14.13 16.92 -6.63
CA GLY A 154 14.92 17.56 -5.59
C GLY A 154 14.08 18.45 -4.68
N VAL A 155 14.75 19.13 -3.76
CA VAL A 155 14.14 20.09 -2.84
C VAL A 155 14.93 21.39 -2.81
N ARG A 156 14.25 22.50 -2.53
CA ARG A 156 14.88 23.74 -2.08
C ARG A 156 14.77 23.86 -0.58
N THR A 157 15.86 24.28 0.04
CA THR A 157 15.91 24.49 1.48
C THR A 157 16.64 25.77 1.83
N GLU A 158 16.24 26.41 2.92
CA GLU A 158 16.93 27.54 3.52
C GLU A 158 17.47 27.17 4.90
N PRO A 159 18.60 27.74 5.34
CA PRO A 159 19.06 27.60 6.72
C PRO A 159 18.01 28.12 7.71
N LYS A 160 17.93 27.51 8.90
CA LYS A 160 17.15 28.05 10.02
C LYS A 160 18.09 28.64 11.07
N ASP A 161 17.65 29.71 11.73
CA ASP A 161 18.30 30.21 12.93
C ASP A 161 18.34 29.10 14.00
N GLY A 162 19.51 28.87 14.58
CA GLY A 162 19.72 27.77 15.53
C GLY A 162 20.08 26.41 14.90
N GLY A 163 20.26 26.35 13.57
CA GLY A 163 20.75 25.17 12.86
C GLY A 163 19.67 24.36 12.15
N GLY A 164 20.09 23.52 11.21
CA GLY A 164 19.21 22.75 10.33
C GLY A 164 18.70 23.55 9.13
N ARG A 165 17.72 22.97 8.44
CA ARG A 165 17.20 23.47 7.16
C ARG A 165 15.67 23.45 7.15
N ARG A 166 15.06 24.46 6.55
CA ARG A 166 13.62 24.56 6.28
C ARG A 166 13.37 24.24 4.80
N LEU A 167 12.40 23.37 4.52
CA LEU A 167 11.91 23.16 3.16
C LEU A 167 11.23 24.43 2.66
N THR A 168 11.58 24.87 1.45
CA THR A 168 10.95 26.02 0.79
C THR A 168 10.40 25.69 -0.58
N GLY A 169 10.81 24.57 -1.18
CA GLY A 169 10.19 24.12 -2.42
C GLY A 169 10.52 22.70 -2.83
N LEU A 170 9.72 22.20 -3.77
CA LEU A 170 9.92 20.92 -4.45
C LEU A 170 10.33 21.18 -5.90
N CYS A 171 11.48 20.66 -6.30
CA CYS A 171 11.95 20.73 -7.68
C CYS A 171 11.31 19.61 -8.50
N LEU A 172 10.75 19.96 -9.65
CA LEU A 172 10.13 19.00 -10.57
C LEU A 172 11.04 18.71 -11.76
N GLU A 173 10.82 17.56 -12.39
CA GLU A 173 11.34 17.29 -13.73
C GLU A 173 10.88 18.38 -14.72
N GLY A 174 11.79 18.84 -15.58
CA GLY A 174 11.55 19.99 -16.46
C GLY A 174 11.89 21.36 -15.86
N GLY A 175 12.33 21.42 -14.59
CA GLY A 175 12.91 22.63 -13.99
C GLY A 175 11.93 23.55 -13.26
N GLU A 176 10.64 23.23 -13.25
CA GLU A 176 9.66 23.93 -12.41
C GLU A 176 9.97 23.70 -10.92
N VAL A 177 9.66 24.70 -10.09
CA VAL A 177 9.76 24.59 -8.64
C VAL A 177 8.44 25.02 -8.00
N LEU A 178 7.92 24.18 -7.10
CA LEU A 178 6.73 24.47 -6.31
C LEU A 178 7.13 25.07 -4.98
N ASP A 179 6.51 26.17 -4.59
CA ASP A 179 6.62 26.70 -3.24
C ASP A 179 5.98 25.72 -2.25
N ALA A 180 6.80 25.20 -1.34
CA ALA A 180 6.40 24.15 -0.41
C ALA A 180 7.10 24.34 0.94
N GLY A 181 6.31 24.63 1.99
CA GLY A 181 6.80 24.65 3.37
C GLY A 181 6.79 23.27 4.03
N THR A 182 5.89 22.38 3.58
CA THR A 182 5.66 21.05 4.14
C THR A 182 5.47 20.01 3.04
N ALA A 183 6.23 18.91 3.12
CA ALA A 183 6.09 17.76 2.22
C ALA A 183 6.25 16.43 2.96
N VAL A 184 5.53 15.40 2.52
CA VAL A 184 5.67 14.01 2.96
C VAL A 184 6.16 13.16 1.80
N PHE A 185 7.33 12.54 1.95
CA PHE A 185 7.88 11.64 0.94
C PHE A 185 7.37 10.21 1.16
N ALA A 186 6.44 9.77 0.31
CA ALA A 186 5.81 8.45 0.31
C ALA A 186 6.10 7.70 -1.01
N MET A 187 7.36 7.74 -1.44
CA MET A 187 7.79 7.36 -2.79
C MET A 187 8.15 5.86 -2.94
N GLY A 188 7.66 4.99 -2.03
CA GLY A 188 8.04 3.58 -2.03
C GLY A 188 9.56 3.38 -2.03
N PRO A 189 10.13 2.48 -2.86
CA PRO A 189 11.58 2.26 -2.91
C PRO A 189 12.37 3.48 -3.42
N TRP A 190 11.73 4.43 -4.12
CA TRP A 190 12.37 5.68 -4.55
C TRP A 190 12.53 6.68 -3.41
N SER A 191 12.04 6.39 -2.21
CA SER A 191 12.22 7.24 -1.03
C SER A 191 13.70 7.43 -0.69
N SER A 192 14.57 6.50 -1.09
CA SER A 192 16.04 6.65 -0.98
C SER A 192 16.58 7.90 -1.67
N LEU A 193 15.96 8.36 -2.78
CA LEU A 193 16.33 9.60 -3.47
C LEU A 193 16.15 10.84 -2.59
N ALA A 194 15.15 10.84 -1.70
CA ALA A 194 14.95 11.95 -0.77
C ALA A 194 16.10 12.06 0.24
N GLY A 195 16.84 10.97 0.49
CA GLY A 195 17.99 10.99 1.38
C GLY A 195 19.10 11.90 0.86
N ASP A 196 19.37 11.86 -0.45
CA ASP A 196 20.34 12.75 -1.10
C ASP A 196 19.88 14.21 -1.04
N TRP A 197 18.59 14.45 -1.29
CA TRP A 197 17.99 15.79 -1.28
C TRP A 197 18.03 16.44 0.11
N LEU A 198 17.78 15.65 1.14
CA LEU A 198 17.69 16.09 2.53
C LEU A 198 19.00 15.93 3.31
N GLY A 199 20.03 15.34 2.70
CA GLY A 199 21.31 15.05 3.37
C GLY A 199 21.16 14.10 4.57
N VAL A 200 20.18 13.20 4.53
CA VAL A 200 19.91 12.21 5.59
C VAL A 200 19.88 10.83 4.95
N PRO A 201 20.79 9.91 5.31
CA PRO A 201 20.78 8.56 4.76
C PRO A 201 19.45 7.84 5.06
N ILE A 202 18.81 7.32 4.03
CA ILE A 202 17.61 6.47 4.18
C ILE A 202 18.05 5.03 3.87
N PRO A 203 18.19 4.15 4.89
CA PRO A 203 18.73 2.81 4.72
C PRO A 203 17.67 1.85 4.14
N MET A 204 17.27 2.08 2.89
CA MET A 204 16.26 1.32 2.18
C MET A 204 16.75 0.94 0.78
N GLU A 205 16.52 -0.30 0.39
CA GLU A 205 16.79 -0.82 -0.95
C GLU A 205 15.53 -1.46 -1.54
N GLY A 206 15.43 -1.43 -2.87
CA GLY A 206 14.35 -2.09 -3.59
C GLY A 206 14.66 -3.57 -3.82
N VAL A 207 13.76 -4.46 -3.42
CA VAL A 207 13.85 -5.89 -3.72
C VAL A 207 12.85 -6.26 -4.81
N LYS A 208 13.31 -7.04 -5.79
CA LYS A 208 12.44 -7.56 -6.84
C LYS A 208 11.62 -8.75 -6.30
N SER A 209 10.30 -8.66 -6.40
CA SER A 209 9.38 -9.77 -6.15
C SER A 209 8.52 -10.01 -7.39
N THR A 210 8.06 -11.25 -7.58
CA THR A 210 7.25 -11.65 -8.72
C THR A 210 5.91 -12.18 -8.22
N SER A 211 4.83 -11.58 -8.71
CA SER A 211 3.48 -12.12 -8.57
C SER A 211 3.01 -12.59 -9.95
N ILE A 212 2.27 -13.70 -9.97
CA ILE A 212 1.58 -14.19 -11.15
C ILE A 212 0.10 -14.07 -10.85
N VAL A 213 -0.60 -13.31 -11.68
CA VAL A 213 -2.07 -13.19 -11.59
C VAL A 213 -2.64 -14.00 -12.74
N TYR A 214 -3.45 -14.99 -12.40
CA TYR A 214 -4.21 -15.77 -13.36
C TYR A 214 -5.65 -15.25 -13.40
N SER A 215 -6.25 -15.18 -14.59
CA SER A 215 -7.68 -14.90 -14.71
C SER A 215 -8.47 -16.05 -14.11
N GLY A 216 -9.05 -15.84 -12.92
CA GLY A 216 -9.80 -16.86 -12.21
C GLY A 216 -11.13 -17.19 -12.88
N CYS A 217 -11.67 -18.37 -12.54
CA CYS A 217 -13.07 -18.71 -12.79
C CYS A 217 -13.93 -18.09 -11.68
N ASP A 218 -15.13 -17.59 -12.02
CA ASP A 218 -16.06 -17.00 -11.04
C ASP A 218 -16.37 -17.96 -9.87
N SER A 219 -16.28 -19.27 -10.10
CA SER A 219 -16.50 -20.29 -9.08
C SER A 219 -15.48 -20.30 -7.94
N ALA A 220 -14.28 -19.74 -8.14
CA ALA A 220 -13.21 -19.69 -7.13
C ALA A 220 -13.07 -18.31 -6.47
N ARG A 221 -13.97 -17.37 -6.80
CA ARG A 221 -13.90 -15.97 -6.34
C ARG A 221 -13.89 -15.83 -4.82
N ASP A 222 -14.63 -16.69 -4.13
CA ASP A 222 -14.79 -16.66 -2.67
C ASP A 222 -13.85 -17.63 -1.93
N GLU A 223 -12.94 -18.27 -2.66
CA GLU A 223 -11.97 -19.22 -2.12
C GLU A 223 -10.59 -18.57 -1.90
N PRO A 224 -9.73 -19.12 -1.04
CA PRO A 224 -8.33 -18.69 -0.96
C PRO A 224 -7.60 -19.00 -2.25
N PHE A 225 -7.14 -17.97 -2.99
CA PHE A 225 -6.45 -18.14 -4.28
C PHE A 225 -5.10 -17.40 -4.41
N ALA A 226 -4.65 -16.74 -3.34
CA ALA A 226 -3.29 -16.20 -3.29
C ALA A 226 -2.30 -17.26 -2.81
N LEU A 227 -1.32 -17.60 -3.65
CA LEU A 227 -0.27 -18.53 -3.31
C LEU A 227 1.03 -17.78 -2.99
N PHE A 228 1.52 -17.93 -1.77
CA PHE A 228 2.84 -17.45 -1.36
C PHE A 228 3.78 -18.65 -1.25
N ARG A 229 4.85 -18.66 -2.05
CA ARG A 229 5.91 -19.65 -1.90
C ARG A 229 6.83 -19.19 -0.77
N LEU A 230 6.86 -19.95 0.33
CA LEU A 230 7.87 -19.76 1.36
C LEU A 230 9.25 -20.15 0.79
N PRO A 231 10.32 -19.41 1.13
CA PRO A 231 11.67 -19.85 0.80
C PRO A 231 11.93 -21.25 1.40
N PRO A 232 12.75 -22.07 0.72
CA PRO A 232 13.10 -23.41 1.19
C PRO A 232 13.81 -23.39 2.55
#